data_AF-A0A1Z8UZX1-F1
#
_entry.id   AF-A0A1Z8UZX1-F1
#
_cell.length_a   1.000
_cell.length_b   1.000
_cell.length_c   1.000
_cell.angle_alpha   90.00
_cell.angle_beta   90.00
_cell.angle_gamma   90.00
#
_symmetry.space_group_name_H-M   'P 1'
#
loop_
_entity.id
_entity.type
_entity.pdbx_description
1 polymer ?
#
loop_
_entity_poly.entity_id
_entity_poly.type
_entity_poly.pdbx_seq_one_letter_code
_entity_poly.pdbx_strand_id
1 'polypeptide(L)'
;MNEKKIGINQLKFSKGKKIYTKGDVAHFAYYVHSGRVNIYSPGGLLLGKIGEGEIFGERGPSLEESRSVTAEADTNCILYPINEKTLKNKLTEADPVVRAIVRSLLMRLNDINLKSEDFWRSLNVVTSLSDDKD
;
A
#
# COMPACT_ATOMS: atom_id res chain seq x y z
N MET A 1 -5.17 0.60 34.56
CA MET A 1 -5.82 0.27 33.27
C MET A 1 -4.77 -0.44 32.43
N ASN A 2 -4.79 -1.77 32.41
CA ASN A 2 -3.78 -2.56 31.73
C ASN A 2 -4.06 -2.55 30.22
N GLU A 3 -3.22 -1.87 29.46
CA GLU A 3 -3.16 -2.01 28.01
C GLU A 3 -2.83 -3.47 27.69
N LYS A 4 -3.84 -4.19 27.18
CA LYS A 4 -3.64 -5.51 26.56
C LYS A 4 -2.59 -5.32 25.47
N LYS A 5 -1.36 -5.80 25.70
CA LYS A 5 -0.37 -6.02 24.64
C LYS A 5 -1.04 -6.89 23.60
N ILE A 6 -1.52 -6.27 22.52
CA ILE A 6 -2.09 -7.00 21.41
C ILE A 6 -0.95 -7.87 20.89
N GLY A 7 -1.15 -9.19 20.89
CA GLY A 7 -0.14 -10.19 20.53
C GLY A 7 0.22 -10.22 19.04
N ILE A 8 0.31 -9.05 18.41
CA ILE A 8 0.73 -8.84 17.03
C ILE A 8 2.20 -8.45 17.07
N ASN A 9 3.04 -9.19 16.37
CA ASN A 9 4.48 -8.94 16.31
C ASN A 9 4.72 -7.54 15.72
N GLN A 10 5.12 -6.60 16.57
CA GLN A 10 5.32 -5.20 16.18
C GLN A 10 6.56 -5.07 15.29
N LEU A 11 6.41 -4.40 14.15
CA LEU A 11 7.54 -4.07 13.27
C LEU A 11 7.87 -2.59 13.37
N LYS A 12 9.16 -2.26 13.37
CA LYS A 12 9.67 -0.89 13.43
C LYS A 12 10.51 -0.60 12.20
N PHE A 13 10.22 0.52 11.54
CA PHE A 13 10.98 0.99 10.38
C PHE A 13 11.44 2.42 10.62
N SER A 14 12.72 2.69 10.35
CA SER A 14 13.23 4.06 10.36
C SER A 14 12.84 4.79 9.07
N LYS A 15 12.75 6.12 9.12
CA LYS A 15 12.52 6.96 7.92
C LYS A 15 13.44 6.56 6.76
N GLY A 16 12.88 6.50 5.55
CA GLY A 16 13.54 6.15 4.29
C GLY A 16 13.77 4.64 4.11
N LYS A 17 13.38 3.79 5.08
CA LYS A 17 13.46 2.33 4.88
C LYS A 17 12.28 1.83 4.08
N LYS A 18 12.58 1.02 3.05
CA LYS A 18 11.57 0.24 2.32
C LYS A 18 11.00 -0.81 3.25
N ILE A 19 9.68 -0.87 3.31
CA ILE A 19 8.91 -1.89 4.04
C ILE A 19 8.73 -3.11 3.14
N TYR A 20 8.46 -2.88 1.85
CA TYR A 20 8.55 -3.87 0.78
C TYR A 20 8.70 -3.15 -0.57
N THR A 21 9.17 -3.88 -1.57
CA THR A 21 9.31 -3.42 -2.95
C THR A 21 8.30 -4.14 -3.86
N LYS A 22 7.93 -3.49 -4.96
CA LYS A 22 7.19 -4.13 -6.05
C LYS A 22 7.89 -5.42 -6.48
N GLY A 23 7.13 -6.51 -6.59
CA GLY A 23 7.63 -7.84 -6.92
C GLY A 23 7.95 -8.74 -5.72
N ASP A 24 8.06 -8.19 -4.50
CA ASP A 24 8.26 -9.00 -3.31
C ASP A 24 7.05 -9.91 -3.06
N VAL A 25 7.28 -11.10 -2.50
CA VAL A 25 6.19 -11.99 -2.11
C VAL A 25 5.37 -11.35 -0.98
N ALA A 26 4.05 -11.36 -1.13
CA ALA A 26 3.12 -10.71 -0.21
C ALA A 26 2.47 -11.72 0.74
N HIS A 27 2.80 -11.64 2.05
CA HIS A 27 2.18 -12.49 3.08
C HIS A 27 1.30 -11.74 4.08
N PHE A 28 1.39 -10.41 4.12
CA PHE A 28 0.77 -9.56 5.14
C PHE A 28 0.28 -8.23 4.56
N ALA A 29 -0.85 -7.73 5.06
CA ALA A 29 -1.12 -6.30 5.07
C ALA A 29 -0.50 -5.68 6.32
N TYR A 30 -0.43 -4.36 6.40
CA TYR A 30 0.13 -3.66 7.55
C TYR A 30 -0.83 -2.59 8.03
N TYR A 31 -1.11 -2.59 9.33
CA TYR A 31 -1.77 -1.49 10.02
C TYR A 31 -0.70 -0.52 10.56
N VAL A 32 -0.89 0.77 10.31
CA VAL A 32 0.02 1.81 10.81
C VAL A 32 -0.42 2.22 12.21
N HIS A 33 0.34 1.81 13.22
CA HIS A 33 0.10 2.23 14.60
C HIS A 33 0.66 3.62 14.86
N SER A 34 1.86 3.91 14.33
CA SER A 34 2.44 5.25 14.36
C SER A 34 3.29 5.53 13.13
N GLY A 35 3.37 6.79 12.74
CA GLY A 35 4.17 7.27 11.61
C GLY A 35 3.40 7.38 10.29
N ARG A 36 4.14 7.48 9.19
CA ARG A 36 3.60 7.64 7.83
C ARG A 36 4.40 6.85 6.81
N VAL A 37 3.71 6.27 5.83
CA VAL A 37 4.26 5.44 4.77
C VAL A 37 3.95 6.05 3.40
N ASN A 38 4.95 6.20 2.55
CA ASN A 38 4.80 6.57 1.15
C ASN A 38 4.55 5.31 0.31
N ILE A 39 3.60 5.38 -0.62
CA ILE A 39 3.31 4.31 -1.59
C ILE A 39 3.72 4.79 -2.97
N TYR A 40 4.63 4.05 -3.61
CA TYR A 40 5.15 4.36 -4.93
C TYR A 40 4.67 3.33 -5.96
N SER A 41 4.27 3.81 -7.13
CA SER A 41 3.99 2.96 -8.30
C SER A 41 5.25 2.22 -8.76
N PRO A 42 5.13 1.17 -9.58
CA PRO A 42 6.26 0.54 -10.26
C PRO A 42 7.16 1.54 -11.01
N GLY A 43 6.57 2.58 -11.61
CA GLY A 43 7.30 3.67 -12.28
C GLY A 43 7.96 4.69 -11.35
N GLY A 44 7.74 4.62 -10.03
CA GLY A 44 8.32 5.56 -9.06
C GLY A 44 7.45 6.79 -8.74
N LEU A 45 6.25 6.88 -9.31
CA LEU A 45 5.28 7.92 -8.96
C LEU A 45 4.80 7.73 -7.52
N LEU A 46 4.82 8.79 -6.71
CA LEU A 46 4.18 8.78 -5.39
C LEU A 46 2.65 8.75 -5.55
N LEU A 47 2.03 7.61 -5.27
CA LEU A 47 0.59 7.40 -5.39
C LEU A 47 -0.17 7.95 -4.18
N GLY A 48 0.47 7.99 -3.01
CA GLY A 48 -0.16 8.49 -1.80
C GLY A 48 0.67 8.26 -0.55
N LYS A 49 0.13 8.77 0.56
CA LYS A 49 0.71 8.62 1.90
C LYS A 49 -0.31 8.01 2.84
N ILE A 50 0.10 7.03 3.63
CA ILE A 50 -0.72 6.28 4.57
C ILE A 50 -0.24 6.59 5.98
N GLY A 51 -1.13 7.09 6.84
CA GLY A 51 -0.86 7.53 8.20
C GLY A 51 -1.42 6.60 9.28
N GLU A 52 -1.37 7.07 10.52
CA GLU A 52 -1.82 6.33 11.70
C GLU A 52 -3.31 5.95 11.62
N GLY A 53 -3.64 4.72 12.01
CA GLY A 53 -5.02 4.21 11.94
C GLY A 53 -5.38 3.59 10.59
N GLU A 54 -4.55 3.76 9.57
CA GLU A 54 -4.80 3.24 8.23
C GLU A 54 -4.09 1.90 7.97
N ILE A 55 -4.52 1.22 6.91
CA ILE A 55 -3.96 -0.06 6.45
C ILE A 55 -3.39 0.13 5.05
N PHE A 56 -2.27 -0.54 4.77
CA PHE A 56 -1.72 -0.65 3.42
C PHE A 56 -1.22 -2.07 3.13
N GLY A 57 -1.02 -2.37 1.84
CA GLY A 57 -0.64 -3.71 1.40
C GLY A 57 -1.80 -4.71 1.51
N GLU A 58 -3.03 -4.21 1.54
CA GLU A 58 -4.29 -4.96 1.54
C GLU A 58 -4.57 -5.63 0.19
N ARG A 59 -3.91 -5.16 -0.87
CA ARG A 59 -3.97 -5.78 -2.20
C ARG A 59 -3.04 -7.00 -2.26
N GLY A 60 -3.62 -8.19 -2.32
CA GLY A 60 -3.03 -9.42 -2.89
C GLY A 60 -4.00 -10.62 -2.82
N PRO A 61 -4.12 -11.51 -3.84
CA PRO A 61 -3.66 -11.48 -5.24
C PRO A 61 -4.80 -11.61 -6.28
N SER A 62 -4.55 -11.14 -7.52
CA SER A 62 -5.02 -11.86 -8.72
C SER A 62 -3.81 -12.63 -9.25
N LEU A 63 -3.90 -13.96 -9.18
CA LEU A 63 -3.01 -15.04 -9.67
C LEU A 63 -1.50 -15.04 -9.36
N GLU A 64 -0.85 -13.90 -9.08
CA GLU A 64 0.57 -13.84 -8.73
C GLU A 64 0.77 -13.18 -7.37
N GLU A 65 1.38 -13.90 -6.44
CA GLU A 65 1.52 -13.60 -5.00
C GLU A 65 2.47 -12.43 -4.68
N SER A 66 2.62 -11.46 -5.59
CA SER A 66 3.65 -10.42 -5.55
C SER A 66 3.09 -9.01 -5.31
N ARG A 67 3.86 -8.14 -4.64
CA ARG A 67 3.50 -6.74 -4.39
C ARG A 67 3.40 -5.95 -5.70
N SER A 68 2.32 -5.19 -5.89
CA SER A 68 2.12 -4.32 -7.05
C SER A 68 2.78 -2.94 -6.94
N VAL A 69 3.13 -2.51 -5.73
CA VAL A 69 3.67 -1.18 -5.40
C VAL A 69 4.83 -1.30 -4.43
N THR A 70 5.61 -0.24 -4.26
CA THR A 70 6.66 -0.15 -3.24
C THR A 70 6.15 0.68 -2.06
N ALA A 71 6.40 0.21 -0.83
CA ALA A 71 6.07 0.95 0.39
C ALA A 71 7.35 1.37 1.12
N GLU A 72 7.43 2.62 1.53
CA GLU A 72 8.59 3.20 2.20
C GLU A 72 8.15 4.04 3.40
N ALA A 73 8.88 3.95 4.51
CA ALA A 73 8.61 4.75 5.69
C ALA A 73 8.96 6.24 5.43
N ASP A 74 7.96 7.13 5.38
CA ASP A 74 8.11 8.60 5.24
C ASP A 74 8.64 9.21 6.56
N THR A 75 8.29 8.59 7.69
CA THR A 75 8.79 8.88 9.04
C THR A 75 9.29 7.60 9.70
N ASN A 76 9.72 7.66 10.96
CA ASN A 76 9.82 6.44 11.76
C ASN A 76 8.41 5.86 11.94
N CYS A 77 8.27 4.55 11.74
CA CYS A 77 6.97 3.87 11.72
C CYS A 77 6.94 2.69 12.70
N ILE A 78 5.78 2.52 13.32
CA ILE A 78 5.40 1.31 14.04
C ILE A 78 4.24 0.66 13.29
N LEU A 79 4.44 -0.57 12.83
CA LEU A 79 3.49 -1.30 12.03
C LEU A 79 3.08 -2.61 12.71
N TYR A 80 1.83 -3.00 12.50
CA TYR A 80 1.34 -4.32 12.87
C TYR A 80 1.00 -5.12 11.61
N PRO A 81 1.70 -6.24 11.34
CA PRO A 81 1.36 -7.11 10.22
C PRO A 81 0.04 -7.83 10.49
N ILE A 82 -0.82 -7.86 9.48
CA ILE A 82 -2.10 -8.56 9.47
C ILE A 82 -2.01 -9.63 8.39
N ASN A 83 -2.14 -10.90 8.80
CA ASN A 83 -2.14 -12.01 7.85
C ASN A 83 -3.33 -11.88 6.88
N GLU A 84 -3.10 -12.18 5.61
CA GLU A 84 -4.11 -12.16 4.56
C GLU A 84 -5.37 -12.97 4.93
N LYS A 85 -5.19 -14.16 5.54
CA LYS A 85 -6.30 -14.98 6.03
C LYS A 85 -7.14 -14.25 7.07
N THR A 86 -6.49 -13.55 8.01
CA THR A 86 -7.21 -12.76 9.02
C THR A 86 -7.98 -11.61 8.38
N LEU A 87 -7.39 -10.91 7.42
CA LEU A 87 -8.05 -9.82 6.71
C LEU A 87 -9.25 -10.33 5.90
N LYS A 88 -9.08 -11.43 5.15
CA LYS A 88 -10.14 -12.10 4.39
C LYS A 88 -11.29 -12.57 5.27
N ASN A 89 -10.99 -13.17 6.43
CA ASN A 89 -12.02 -13.60 7.38
C ASN A 89 -12.80 -12.40 7.91
N LYS A 90 -12.11 -11.34 8.35
CA LYS A 90 -12.78 -10.11 8.84
C LYS A 90 -13.65 -9.47 7.77
N LEU A 91 -13.19 -9.42 6.52
CA LEU A 91 -14.02 -8.92 5.42
C LEU A 91 -15.23 -9.81 5.20
N THR A 92 -15.06 -11.14 5.17
CA THR A 92 -16.16 -12.10 4.97
C THR A 92 -17.22 -12.03 6.07
N GLU A 93 -16.80 -11.84 7.31
CA GLU A 93 -17.68 -11.72 8.48
C GLU A 93 -18.35 -10.34 8.59
N ALA A 94 -17.83 -9.32 7.89
CA ALA A 94 -18.41 -7.98 7.91
C ALA A 94 -19.78 -7.94 7.21
N ASP A 95 -20.59 -6.95 7.58
CA ASP A 95 -21.89 -6.69 6.96
C ASP A 95 -21.76 -6.60 5.41
N PRO A 96 -22.67 -7.23 4.63
CA PRO A 96 -22.60 -7.22 3.17
C PRO A 96 -22.52 -5.82 2.55
N VAL A 97 -23.16 -4.81 3.15
CA VAL A 97 -23.10 -3.41 2.71
C VAL A 97 -21.70 -2.85 2.93
N VAL A 98 -21.09 -3.10 4.08
CA VAL A 98 -19.70 -2.68 4.36
C VAL A 98 -18.74 -3.33 3.37
N ARG A 99 -18.90 -4.63 3.09
CA ARG A 99 -18.09 -5.31 2.07
C ARG A 99 -18.25 -4.68 0.69
N ALA A 100 -19.47 -4.34 0.29
CA ALA A 100 -19.74 -3.71 -1.00
C ALA A 100 -19.10 -2.32 -1.11
N ILE A 101 -19.18 -1.52 -0.04
CA ILE A 101 -18.54 -0.20 0.04
C ILE A 101 -17.03 -0.33 -0.12
N VAL A 102 -16.40 -1.22 0.66
CA VAL A 102 -14.94 -1.46 0.60
C VAL A 102 -14.52 -1.92 -0.80
N ARG A 103 -15.24 -2.88 -1.39
CA ARG A 103 -14.95 -3.36 -2.76
C ARG A 103 -15.05 -2.24 -3.79
N SER A 104 -16.10 -1.41 -3.74
CA SER A 104 -16.29 -0.27 -4.64
C SER A 104 -15.16 0.76 -4.53
N LEU A 105 -14.73 1.08 -3.31
CA LEU A 105 -13.62 1.99 -3.06
C LEU A 105 -12.29 1.42 -3.58
N LEU A 106 -12.00 0.15 -3.32
CA LEU A 106 -10.77 -0.51 -3.78
C LEU A 106 -10.67 -0.59 -5.31
N MET A 107 -11.79 -0.78 -6.01
CA MET A 107 -11.82 -0.76 -7.48
C MET A 107 -11.51 0.63 -8.03
N ARG A 108 -12.16 1.68 -7.49
CA ARG A 108 -11.92 3.06 -7.92
C ARG A 108 -10.50 3.53 -7.62
N LEU A 109 -9.97 3.18 -6.44
CA LEU A 109 -8.58 3.49 -6.08
C LEU A 109 -7.59 2.85 -7.06
N ASN A 110 -7.85 1.61 -7.49
CA ASN A 110 -7.00 0.92 -8.46
C ASN A 110 -6.99 1.62 -9.81
N ASP A 111 -8.18 1.97 -10.30
CA ASP A 111 -8.36 2.62 -11.59
C ASP A 111 -7.64 3.98 -11.60
N ILE A 112 -7.76 4.75 -10.49
CA ILE A 112 -7.06 6.01 -10.32
C ILE A 112 -5.54 5.81 -10.29
N ASN A 113 -5.04 4.83 -9.55
CA ASN A 113 -3.60 4.56 -9.49
C ASN A 113 -3.02 4.17 -10.85
N LEU A 114 -3.71 3.30 -11.60
CA LEU A 114 -3.29 2.90 -12.95
C LEU A 114 -3.24 4.10 -13.91
N LYS A 115 -4.33 4.88 -13.96
CA LYS A 115 -4.41 6.08 -14.82
C LYS A 115 -3.35 7.12 -14.46
N SER A 116 -3.08 7.29 -13.16
CA SER A 116 -2.07 8.23 -12.69
C SER A 116 -0.66 7.80 -13.12
N GLU A 117 -0.37 6.50 -13.04
CA GLU A 117 0.91 5.96 -13.51
C GLU A 117 1.05 6.07 -15.04
N ASP A 118 0.01 5.70 -15.81
CA ASP A 118 0.03 5.79 -17.27
C ASP A 118 0.27 7.23 -17.72
N PHE A 119 -0.47 8.19 -17.14
CA PHE A 119 -0.30 9.61 -17.44
C PHE A 119 1.11 10.11 -17.10
N TRP A 120 1.64 9.73 -15.94
CA TRP A 120 3.00 10.11 -15.53
C TRP A 120 4.08 9.54 -16.45
N ARG A 121 3.91 8.30 -16.92
CA ARG A 121 4.81 7.70 -17.91
C ARG A 121 4.77 8.43 -19.24
N SER A 122 3.58 8.80 -19.73
CA SER A 122 3.44 9.58 -20.97
C SER A 122 4.15 10.94 -20.88
N LEU A 123 4.03 11.64 -19.75
CA LEU A 123 4.73 12.91 -19.52
C LEU A 123 6.26 12.75 -19.59
N ASN A 124 6.81 11.75 -18.87
CA ASN A 124 8.26 11.56 -18.84
C ASN A 124 8.85 11.23 -20.21
N VAL A 125 8.13 10.48 -21.06
CA VAL A 125 8.56 10.18 -22.43
C VAL A 125 8.58 11.45 -23.29
N VAL A 126 7.54 12.29 -23.18
CA VAL A 126 7.46 13.54 -23.96
C VAL A 126 8.58 14.50 -23.56
N THR A 127 8.83 14.67 -22.26
CA THR A 127 9.91 15.53 -21.76
C THR A 127 11.29 15.01 -22.19
N SER A 128 11.53 13.69 -22.15
CA SER A 128 12.82 13.14 -22.58
C SER A 128 13.10 13.30 -24.08
N LEU A 129 12.05 13.43 -24.91
CA LEU A 129 12.19 13.63 -26.36
C LEU A 129 12.35 15.10 -26.76
N SER A 130 11.98 16.04 -25.89
CA SER A 130 12.18 17.47 -26.12
C SER A 130 13.59 17.95 -25.76
N ASP A 131 14.29 17.24 -24.86
CA ASP A 131 15.63 17.60 -24.40
C ASP A 131 16.77 17.20 -25.38
N ASP A 132 16.47 16.37 -26.39
CA ASP A 132 17.41 15.91 -27.44
C ASP A 132 17.52 16.86 -28.66
N LYS A 133 17.05 18.11 -28.53
CA LYS A 133 17.01 19.09 -29.65
C LYS A 133 17.91 20.32 -29.53
N ASP A 134 18.86 20.32 -28.60
CA ASP A 134 19.91 21.34 -28.50
C ASP A 134 21.30 20.81 -28.86
#